data_AF-A0A527UV88-F1
#
_entry.id   AF-A0A527UV88-F1
#
_cell.length_a   1.000
_cell.length_b   1.000
_cell.length_c   1.000
_cell.angle_alpha   90.00
_cell.angle_beta   90.00
_cell.angle_gamma   90.00
#
_symmetry.space_group_name_H-M   'P 1'
#
loop_
_entity.id
_entity.type
_entity.pdbx_description
1 polymer ?
#
loop_
_entity_poly.entity_id
_entity_poly.type
_entity_poly.pdbx_seq_one_letter_code
_entity_poly.pdbx_strand_id
1 'polypeptide(L)'
;HGFDYWALGHIHARSVHAGSSTVVMPGTPQGRDINEAGEKSVTLVTIRNDRSVEIEERLTSVAQFERLSVDLAGTAEWSEVVSRVRSALEEKRGAVRSRYAVVRLGLTGATPLSWSLIRDSDLLLAEAEQAAEQVGDTWVEKLELDIALPPTETAGDAADP
;
A
#
# COMPACT_ATOMS: atom_id res chain seq x y z
N HIS A 1 39.21 -12.54 -14.26
CA HIS A 1 38.65 -11.33 -14.90
C HIS A 1 37.15 -11.36 -14.70
N GLY A 2 36.57 -10.29 -14.15
CA GLY A 2 35.13 -10.14 -13.93
C GLY A 2 34.63 -8.83 -14.54
N PHE A 3 33.32 -8.62 -14.51
CA PHE A 3 32.72 -7.34 -14.94
C PHE A 3 32.68 -6.35 -13.78
N ASP A 4 32.91 -5.07 -14.07
CA ASP A 4 32.75 -3.98 -13.11
C ASP A 4 31.27 -3.67 -12.82
N TYR A 5 30.38 -4.04 -13.74
CA TYR A 5 28.93 -3.91 -13.62
C TYR A 5 28.19 -5.15 -14.11
N TRP A 6 27.19 -5.59 -13.35
CA TRP A 6 26.28 -6.68 -13.70
C TRP A 6 24.85 -6.17 -13.78
N ALA A 7 24.31 -6.11 -14.99
CA ALA A 7 22.89 -5.88 -15.24
C ALA A 7 22.15 -7.22 -15.17
N LEU A 8 21.47 -7.48 -14.05
CA LEU A 8 20.65 -8.68 -13.88
C LEU A 8 19.17 -8.37 -14.19
N GLY A 9 18.37 -9.43 -14.29
CA GLY A 9 16.92 -9.34 -14.49
C GLY A 9 16.20 -10.54 -13.88
N HIS A 10 14.94 -10.76 -14.28
CA HIS A 10 14.02 -11.81 -13.81
C HIS A 10 13.27 -11.51 -12.50
N ILE A 11 13.91 -10.85 -11.52
CA ILE A 11 13.26 -10.50 -10.25
C ILE A 11 12.67 -9.09 -10.35
N HIS A 12 11.38 -8.95 -10.03
CA HIS A 12 10.65 -7.66 -10.12
C HIS A 12 10.92 -6.72 -8.93
N ALA A 13 11.50 -7.23 -7.84
CA ALA A 13 12.00 -6.43 -6.73
C ALA A 13 13.38 -5.86 -7.06
N ARG A 14 13.54 -4.55 -6.84
CA ARG A 14 14.82 -3.86 -7.00
C ARG A 14 15.79 -4.30 -5.91
N SER A 15 17.04 -4.56 -6.28
CA SER A 15 18.15 -4.73 -5.34
C SER A 15 19.46 -4.25 -5.96
N VAL A 16 20.30 -3.63 -5.14
CA VAL A 16 21.60 -3.10 -5.55
C VAL A 16 22.63 -3.60 -4.57
N HIS A 17 23.67 -4.25 -5.09
CA HIS A 17 24.82 -4.68 -4.32
C HIS A 17 26.06 -3.93 -4.82
N ALA A 18 26.60 -3.05 -3.97
CA ALA A 18 27.85 -2.35 -4.22
C ALA A 18 29.01 -3.14 -3.60
N GLY A 19 30.09 -3.30 -4.35
CA GLY A 19 31.30 -4.02 -3.94
C GLY A 19 32.42 -3.81 -4.95
N SER A 20 33.33 -4.79 -5.08
CA SER A 20 34.37 -4.78 -6.14
C SER A 20 33.78 -4.79 -7.55
N SER A 21 32.52 -5.23 -7.68
CA SER A 21 31.68 -5.11 -8.87
C SER A 21 30.31 -4.60 -8.43
N THR A 22 29.71 -3.72 -9.22
CA THR A 22 28.34 -3.24 -8.96
C THR A 22 27.35 -4.22 -9.58
N VAL A 23 26.48 -4.81 -8.77
CA VAL A 23 25.45 -5.74 -9.26
C VAL A 23 24.08 -5.10 -9.04
N VAL A 24 23.29 -5.01 -10.10
CA VAL A 24 21.98 -4.37 -10.06
C VAL A 24 20.92 -5.33 -10.58
N MET A 25 19.92 -5.56 -9.74
CA MET A 25 18.62 -6.06 -10.13
C MET A 25 17.68 -4.84 -10.19
N PRO A 26 17.35 -4.31 -11.37
CA PRO A 26 16.62 -3.04 -11.46
C PRO A 26 15.15 -3.17 -11.00
N GLY A 27 14.62 -4.39 -10.97
CA GLY A 27 13.21 -4.66 -10.71
C GLY A 27 12.37 -4.54 -11.98
N THR A 28 11.08 -4.22 -11.81
CA THR A 28 10.17 -3.88 -12.90
C THR A 28 9.98 -2.36 -12.99
N PRO A 29 9.86 -1.76 -14.19
CA PRO A 29 9.65 -0.31 -14.36
C PRO A 29 8.23 0.16 -14.02
N GLN A 30 7.25 -0.74 -14.01
CA GLN A 30 5.86 -0.48 -13.62
C GLN A 30 5.30 -1.73 -12.95
N GLY A 31 4.69 -1.54 -11.78
CA GLY A 31 4.05 -2.61 -11.03
C GLY A 31 2.78 -3.03 -11.74
N ARG A 32 2.49 -4.32 -11.75
CA ARG A 32 1.31 -4.90 -12.43
C ARG A 32 0.11 -5.06 -11.50
N ASP A 33 0.37 -5.32 -10.22
CA ASP A 33 -0.64 -5.50 -9.19
C ASP A 33 -0.06 -5.23 -7.80
N ILE A 34 -0.89 -5.42 -6.77
CA ILE A 34 -0.56 -5.16 -5.37
C ILE A 34 0.62 -5.99 -4.83
N ASN A 35 0.95 -7.15 -5.41
CA ASN A 35 2.11 -7.96 -5.02
C ASN A 35 3.42 -7.33 -5.49
N GLU A 36 3.34 -6.38 -6.41
CA GLU A 36 4.43 -5.53 -6.85
C GLU A 36 4.28 -4.12 -6.26
N ALA A 37 3.90 -4.01 -4.98
CA ALA A 37 3.76 -2.73 -4.28
C ALA A 37 5.06 -1.91 -4.23
N GLY A 38 4.92 -0.61 -3.95
CA GLY A 38 6.00 0.35 -3.82
C GLY A 38 6.53 0.89 -5.14
N GLU A 39 7.53 1.75 -5.02
CA GLU A 39 8.16 2.46 -6.12
C GLU A 39 8.75 1.52 -7.17
N LYS A 40 8.64 1.92 -8.44
CA LYS A 40 9.20 1.21 -9.58
C LYS A 40 10.05 2.12 -10.43
N SER A 41 11.20 1.60 -10.81
CA SER A 41 12.28 2.41 -11.34
C SER A 41 13.10 1.66 -12.38
N VAL A 42 13.99 2.41 -13.00
CA VAL A 42 15.10 1.89 -13.79
C VAL A 42 16.41 2.38 -13.21
N THR A 43 17.51 1.75 -13.60
CA THR A 43 18.86 2.22 -13.27
C THR A 43 19.49 2.86 -14.50
N LEU A 44 19.79 4.15 -14.43
CA LEU A 44 20.66 4.82 -15.39
C LEU A 44 22.11 4.53 -14.99
N VAL A 45 22.87 3.96 -15.92
CA VAL A 45 24.28 3.61 -15.70
C VAL A 45 25.14 4.51 -16.58
N THR A 46 26.11 5.18 -15.97
CA THR A 46 27.12 5.98 -16.67
C THR A 46 28.48 5.32 -16.50
N ILE A 47 29.11 4.95 -17.62
CA ILE A 47 30.49 4.44 -17.65
C ILE A 47 31.39 5.57 -18.12
N ARG A 48 32.30 6.02 -17.25
CA ARG A 48 33.24 7.11 -17.55
C ARG A 48 34.47 6.63 -18.31
N ASN A 49 35.25 7.58 -18.85
CA ASN A 49 36.51 7.31 -19.55
C ASN A 49 37.55 6.60 -18.68
N ASP A 50 37.53 6.83 -17.37
CA ASP A 50 38.39 6.15 -16.38
C ASP A 50 37.85 4.76 -15.97
N ARG A 51 36.77 4.30 -16.63
CA ARG A 51 36.04 3.06 -16.36
C ARG A 51 35.31 3.02 -15.03
N SER A 52 35.21 4.14 -14.31
CA SER A 52 34.32 4.22 -13.16
C SER A 52 32.86 4.06 -13.60
N VAL A 53 32.09 3.33 -12.79
CA VAL A 53 30.66 3.07 -13.02
C VAL A 53 29.86 3.87 -12.00
N GLU A 54 28.99 4.73 -12.50
CA GLU A 54 27.99 5.43 -11.69
C GLU A 54 26.60 4.91 -12.00
N ILE A 55 25.79 4.74 -10.95
CA ILE A 55 24.42 4.31 -11.08
C ILE A 55 23.49 5.32 -10.43
N GLU A 56 22.37 5.56 -11.09
CA GLU A 56 21.30 6.42 -10.58
C GLU A 56 19.96 5.71 -10.72
N GLU A 57 19.16 5.76 -9.67
CA GLU A 57 17.79 5.29 -9.71
C GLU A 57 16.87 6.35 -10.29
N ARG A 58 16.08 5.97 -11.29
CA ARG A 58 15.08 6.84 -11.93
C ARG A 58 13.70 6.21 -11.76
N LEU A 59 12.82 6.86 -11.00
CA LEU A 59 11.42 6.45 -10.87
C LEU A 59 10.74 6.48 -12.25
N THR A 60 10.02 5.42 -12.59
CA THR A 60 9.31 5.28 -13.88
C THR A 60 7.84 4.92 -13.74
N SER A 61 7.40 4.43 -12.57
CA SER A 61 5.99 4.09 -12.39
C SER A 61 5.09 5.32 -12.52
N VAL A 62 4.06 5.19 -13.36
CA VAL A 62 2.97 6.16 -13.43
C VAL A 62 1.98 5.90 -12.31
N ALA A 63 1.73 4.63 -11.99
CA ALA A 63 0.91 4.20 -10.86
C ALA A 63 1.74 3.38 -9.87
N GLN A 64 1.56 3.64 -8.58
CA GLN A 64 2.20 2.92 -7.48
C GLN A 64 1.15 2.21 -6.65
N PHE A 65 1.31 0.89 -6.52
CA PHE A 65 0.45 0.07 -5.67
C PHE A 65 0.90 0.17 -4.21
N GLU A 66 -0.04 0.38 -3.30
CA GLU A 66 0.21 0.55 -1.87
C GLU A 66 -0.80 -0.24 -1.05
N ARG A 67 -0.33 -0.84 0.05
CA ARG A 67 -1.22 -1.34 1.09
C ARG A 67 -1.34 -0.26 2.16
N LEU A 68 -2.58 0.09 2.53
CA LEU A 68 -2.88 1.05 3.58
C LEU A 68 -3.71 0.36 4.64
N SER A 69 -3.23 0.33 5.88
CA SER A 69 -4.00 -0.18 7.01
C SER A 69 -4.48 0.99 7.86
N VAL A 70 -5.78 1.01 8.17
CA VAL A 70 -6.42 2.01 9.02
C VAL A 70 -6.99 1.32 10.24
N ASP A 71 -6.57 1.76 11.42
CA ASP A 71 -7.09 1.27 12.69
C ASP A 71 -8.35 2.05 13.09
N LEU A 72 -9.45 1.32 13.24
CA LEU A 72 -10.75 1.83 13.65
C LEU A 72 -11.03 1.59 15.13
N ALA A 73 -10.04 1.19 15.93
CA ALA A 73 -10.20 1.00 17.37
C ALA A 73 -10.88 2.20 18.05
N GLY A 74 -11.94 1.91 18.79
CA GLY A 74 -12.72 2.91 19.53
C GLY A 74 -13.60 3.84 18.68
N THR A 75 -13.61 3.70 17.35
CA THR A 75 -14.46 4.52 16.46
C THR A 75 -15.91 4.14 16.67
N ALA A 76 -16.75 5.09 17.09
CA ALA A 76 -18.15 4.80 17.45
C ALA A 76 -19.16 5.20 16.37
N GLU A 77 -18.77 6.11 15.47
CA GLU A 77 -19.66 6.71 14.47
C GLU A 77 -19.19 6.42 13.05
N TRP A 78 -20.12 6.15 12.12
CA TRP A 78 -19.79 5.85 10.73
C TRP A 78 -19.05 7.01 10.05
N SER A 79 -19.45 8.25 10.32
CA SER A 79 -18.79 9.44 9.80
C SER A 79 -17.33 9.56 10.25
N GLU A 80 -17.00 9.08 11.45
CA GLU A 80 -15.63 9.04 11.94
C GLU A 80 -14.80 7.99 11.19
N VAL A 81 -15.39 6.83 10.85
CA VAL A 81 -14.73 5.84 9.99
C VAL A 81 -14.36 6.44 8.63
N VAL A 82 -15.32 7.08 7.97
CA VAL A 82 -15.10 7.72 6.65
C VAL A 82 -14.03 8.83 6.77
N SER A 83 -14.07 9.62 7.84
CA SER A 83 -13.07 10.67 8.09
C SER A 83 -11.65 10.11 8.30
N ARG A 84 -11.51 9.01 9.05
CA ARG A 84 -10.22 8.33 9.26
C ARG A 84 -9.68 7.74 7.96
N VAL A 85 -10.52 7.07 7.18
CA VAL A 85 -10.15 6.53 5.86
C VAL A 85 -9.66 7.63 4.94
N ARG A 86 -10.42 8.73 4.84
CA ARG A 86 -10.03 9.88 4.01
C ARG A 86 -8.68 10.46 4.45
N SER A 87 -8.49 10.69 5.74
CA SER A 87 -7.22 11.25 6.27
C SER A 87 -6.02 10.35 5.96
N ALA A 88 -6.20 9.03 6.09
CA ALA A 88 -5.17 8.06 5.77
C ALA A 88 -4.85 7.99 4.26
N LEU A 89 -5.87 8.15 3.41
CA LEU A 89 -5.69 8.25 1.96
C LEU A 89 -4.95 9.55 1.58
N GLU A 90 -5.28 10.69 2.19
CA GLU A 90 -4.59 11.97 1.99
C GLU A 90 -3.11 11.87 2.37
N GLU A 91 -2.81 11.29 3.54
CA GLU A 91 -1.43 11.05 3.99
C GLU A 91 -0.68 10.14 3.02
N LYS A 92 -1.29 9.00 2.66
CA LYS A 92 -0.67 8.05 1.74
C LYS A 92 -0.42 8.68 0.36
N ARG A 93 -1.37 9.47 -0.16
CA ARG A 93 -1.22 10.20 -1.41
C ARG A 93 -0.05 11.18 -1.35
N GLY A 94 0.11 11.91 -0.24
CA GLY A 94 1.23 12.82 -0.03
C GLY A 94 2.60 12.13 -0.03
N ALA A 95 2.66 10.85 0.36
CA ALA A 95 3.90 10.06 0.43
C ALA A 95 4.27 9.36 -0.90
N VAL A 96 3.30 9.10 -1.77
CA VAL A 96 3.53 8.41 -3.05
C VAL A 96 4.18 9.34 -4.07
N ARG A 97 5.32 8.90 -4.64
CA ARG A 97 6.07 9.67 -5.65
C ARG A 97 5.49 9.56 -7.06
N SER A 98 4.89 8.41 -7.39
CA SER A 98 4.24 8.20 -8.69
C SER A 98 3.01 9.10 -8.84
N ARG A 99 2.62 9.40 -10.08
CA ARG A 99 1.45 10.25 -10.32
C ARG A 99 0.21 9.69 -9.65
N TYR A 100 -0.06 8.39 -9.79
CA TYR A 100 -1.25 7.76 -9.26
C TYR A 100 -0.94 6.80 -8.10
N ALA A 101 -1.80 6.79 -7.09
CA ALA A 101 -1.75 5.87 -5.96
C ALA A 101 -2.90 4.86 -6.10
N VAL A 102 -2.58 3.58 -6.14
CA VAL A 102 -3.57 2.50 -6.19
C VAL A 102 -3.48 1.75 -4.87
N VAL A 103 -4.49 1.92 -4.04
CA VAL A 103 -4.46 1.53 -2.64
C VAL A 103 -5.33 0.30 -2.42
N ARG A 104 -4.76 -0.72 -1.79
CA ARG A 104 -5.53 -1.74 -1.10
C ARG A 104 -5.73 -1.31 0.34
N LEU A 105 -6.96 -0.99 0.68
CA LEU A 105 -7.36 -0.45 1.97
C LEU A 105 -7.73 -1.61 2.90
N GLY A 106 -6.98 -1.78 3.98
CA GLY A 106 -7.29 -2.69 5.06
C GLY A 106 -7.84 -1.92 6.27
N LEU A 107 -8.99 -2.31 6.79
CA LEU A 107 -9.53 -1.76 8.04
C LEU A 107 -9.39 -2.78 9.16
N THR A 108 -8.87 -2.32 10.30
CA THR A 108 -8.53 -3.16 11.45
C THR A 108 -9.08 -2.58 12.74
N GLY A 109 -8.96 -3.33 13.84
CA GLY A 109 -9.25 -2.84 15.19
C GLY A 109 -10.60 -3.28 15.74
N ALA A 110 -10.84 -2.95 17.01
CA ALA A 110 -12.06 -3.26 17.74
C ALA A 110 -12.96 -2.02 17.84
N THR A 111 -14.13 -2.08 17.23
CA THR A 111 -15.09 -0.97 17.16
C THR A 111 -16.51 -1.49 17.45
N PRO A 112 -17.38 -0.70 18.12
CA PRO A 112 -18.80 -1.02 18.24
C PRO A 112 -19.52 -1.10 16.88
N LEU A 113 -18.93 -0.58 15.80
CA LEU A 113 -19.47 -0.62 14.44
C LEU A 113 -19.13 -1.90 13.67
N SER A 114 -18.40 -2.85 14.26
CA SER A 114 -17.89 -4.03 13.55
C SER A 114 -18.94 -4.78 12.73
N TRP A 115 -20.12 -5.03 13.29
CA TRP A 115 -21.24 -5.64 12.58
C TRP A 115 -21.75 -4.79 11.41
N SER A 116 -21.90 -3.49 11.62
CA SER A 116 -22.35 -2.55 10.59
C SER A 116 -21.34 -2.46 9.44
N LEU A 117 -20.04 -2.40 9.74
CA LEU A 117 -18.96 -2.36 8.74
C LEU A 117 -18.89 -3.63 7.90
N ILE A 118 -19.11 -4.80 8.51
CA ILE A 118 -19.14 -6.08 7.80
C ILE A 118 -20.40 -6.19 6.93
N ARG A 119 -21.57 -5.87 7.51
CA ARG A 119 -22.87 -5.94 6.81
C ARG A 119 -22.92 -4.97 5.63
N ASP A 120 -22.49 -3.74 5.85
CA ASP A 120 -22.60 -2.64 4.88
C ASP A 120 -21.24 -2.39 4.18
N SER A 121 -20.47 -3.46 3.95
CA SER A 121 -19.14 -3.38 3.35
C SER A 121 -19.12 -2.81 1.93
N ASP A 122 -20.19 -3.02 1.15
CA ASP A 122 -20.35 -2.39 -0.18
C ASP A 122 -20.52 -0.86 -0.07
N LEU A 123 -21.27 -0.39 0.93
CA LEU A 123 -21.42 1.05 1.20
C LEU A 123 -20.08 1.64 1.65
N LEU A 124 -19.35 0.93 2.52
CA LEU A 124 -18.03 1.34 2.99
C LEU A 124 -17.01 1.43 1.86
N LEU A 125 -17.05 0.48 0.92
CA LEU A 125 -16.22 0.53 -0.28
C LEU A 125 -16.54 1.76 -1.13
N ALA A 126 -17.83 2.04 -1.38
CA ALA A 126 -18.25 3.22 -2.15
C ALA A 126 -17.82 4.53 -1.48
N GLU A 127 -17.94 4.64 -0.16
CA GLU A 127 -17.45 5.80 0.62
C GLU A 127 -15.92 5.94 0.51
N ALA A 128 -15.18 4.84 0.56
CA ALA A 128 -13.73 4.85 0.41
C ALA A 128 -13.29 5.24 -1.02
N GLU A 129 -14.00 4.78 -2.05
CA GLU A 129 -13.78 5.16 -3.45
C GLU A 129 -14.09 6.65 -3.67
N GLN A 130 -15.20 7.15 -3.12
CA GLN A 130 -15.55 8.56 -3.17
C GLN A 130 -14.50 9.42 -2.45
N ALA A 131 -14.02 8.99 -1.27
CA ALA A 131 -12.94 9.67 -0.58
C ALA A 131 -11.67 9.70 -1.42
N ALA A 132 -11.28 8.60 -2.05
CA ALA A 132 -10.11 8.55 -2.93
C ALA A 132 -10.24 9.48 -4.16
N GLU A 133 -11.43 9.56 -4.77
CA GLU A 133 -11.71 10.50 -5.86
C GLU A 133 -11.54 11.96 -5.40
N GLN A 134 -12.03 12.30 -4.21
CA GLN A 134 -11.87 13.65 -3.63
C GLN A 134 -10.41 14.00 -3.31
N VAL A 135 -9.62 13.01 -2.88
CA VAL A 135 -8.17 13.16 -2.68
C VAL A 135 -7.46 13.42 -4.02
N GLY A 136 -7.98 12.83 -5.10
CA GLY A 136 -7.44 12.97 -6.44
C GLY A 136 -6.21 12.09 -6.66
N ASP A 137 -5.99 11.69 -7.91
CA ASP A 137 -4.89 10.81 -8.32
C ASP A 137 -4.71 9.57 -7.40
N THR A 138 -5.82 9.09 -6.83
CA THR A 138 -5.88 8.00 -5.85
C THR A 138 -7.06 7.10 -6.17
N TRP A 139 -6.86 5.78 -6.07
CA TRP A 139 -7.88 4.77 -6.28
C TRP A 139 -7.84 3.74 -5.17
N VAL A 140 -8.99 3.29 -4.70
CA VAL A 140 -9.10 2.09 -3.85
C VAL A 140 -9.34 0.91 -4.78
N GLU A 141 -8.37 0.00 -4.87
CA GLU A 141 -8.49 -1.22 -5.71
C GLU A 141 -9.30 -2.30 -5.00
N LYS A 142 -9.18 -2.36 -3.67
CA LYS A 142 -9.85 -3.36 -2.85
C LYS A 142 -9.94 -2.89 -1.41
N LEU A 143 -11.08 -3.20 -0.78
CA LEU A 143 -11.29 -3.11 0.65
C LEU A 143 -11.10 -4.50 1.29
N GLU A 144 -10.32 -4.56 2.37
CA GLU A 144 -10.12 -5.74 3.19
C GLU A 144 -10.53 -5.39 4.63
N LEU A 145 -11.38 -6.22 5.24
CA LEU A 145 -11.87 -6.02 6.60
C LEU A 145 -11.27 -7.09 7.51
N ASP A 146 -10.50 -6.65 8.50
CA ASP A 146 -9.96 -7.46 9.60
C ASP A 146 -10.39 -6.82 10.93
N ILE A 147 -11.71 -6.67 11.09
CA ILE A 147 -12.34 -6.04 12.25
C ILE A 147 -12.66 -7.11 13.28
N ALA A 148 -12.22 -6.88 14.52
CA ALA A 148 -12.55 -7.77 15.63
C ALA A 148 -14.06 -7.68 15.95
N LEU A 149 -14.74 -8.82 15.93
CA LEU A 149 -16.11 -8.91 16.43
C LEU A 149 -16.12 -8.72 17.95
N PRO A 150 -17.07 -7.96 18.52
CA PRO A 150 -17.24 -7.91 19.96
C PRO A 150 -17.55 -9.31 20.48
N PRO A 151 -17.06 -9.67 21.68
CA PRO A 151 -17.44 -10.92 22.29
C PRO A 151 -18.97 -10.96 22.42
N THR A 152 -19.59 -12.02 21.89
CA THR A 152 -21.01 -12.28 22.10
C THR A 152 -21.23 -12.44 23.59
N GLU A 153 -21.93 -11.50 24.24
CA GLU A 153 -22.41 -11.72 25.61
C GLU A 153 -23.33 -12.95 25.58
N THR A 154 -22.83 -14.08 26.07
CA THR A 154 -23.70 -15.21 26.42
C THR A 154 -24.65 -14.70 27.49
N ALA A 155 -25.92 -14.51 27.12
CA ALA A 155 -27.00 -14.26 28.05
C ALA A 155 -26.89 -15.28 29.18
N GLY A 156 -26.49 -14.81 30.36
CA GLY A 156 -26.47 -15.61 31.57
C GLY A 156 -27.89 -16.07 31.83
N ASP A 157 -28.07 -17.39 31.73
CA ASP A 157 -29.31 -18.08 32.04
C ASP A 157 -29.77 -17.64 33.44
N ALA A 158 -30.91 -16.95 33.48
CA ALA A 158 -31.56 -16.55 34.71
C ALA A 158 -32.02 -17.83 35.42
N ALA A 159 -31.28 -18.24 36.43
CA ALA A 159 -31.73 -19.26 37.36
C ALA A 159 -32.86 -18.68 38.22
N ASP A 160 -34.10 -19.01 37.89
CA ASP A 160 -35.28 -18.86 38.76
C ASP A 160 -35.23 -19.94 39.87
N PRO A 161 -35.42 -19.57 41.16
CA PRO A 161 -35.89 -20.49 42.19
C PRO A 161 -37.42 -20.62 42.26
#